data_AF-A0A348XD67-F1
#
_entry.id   AF-A0A348XD67-F1
#
_cell.length_a   1.000
_cell.length_b   1.000
_cell.length_c   1.000
_cell.angle_alpha   90.00
_cell.angle_beta   90.00
_cell.angle_gamma   90.00
#
_symmetry.space_group_name_H-M   'P 1'
#
loop_
_entity.id
_entity.type
_entity.pdbx_description
1 polymer ?
#
loop_
_entity_poly.entity_id
_entity_poly.type
_entity_poly.pdbx_seq_one_letter_code
_entity_poly.pdbx_strand_id
1 'polypeptide(L)'
;MYVDQTALRTGFEVSVLEGVEAIYLTYLAVSWALRRGWPSFSRANSLVVEVGGGSTEVMVLRRGKMVAVHTLSLGTVRLEQQLRQMFGTRAFLPKFIRDNQHAAMDTIGQESDLSRVRRFVAIGSDVRVAAYEVGHQASDHHHVIPADAFRDYVTKMESLSTEQLVRRLELSYEDAEALLPALLIYRGFLDQTKAEEIIVPYVSIRDGIILDTFRSESRGERERMDAHVVAAAKALCERYNGDVGHGTHVAELSLAIFDTMQREHRLSPHERLLMEVSAILHEIGQFVNQSGHHKHGQYLVENAEIFGLDRDDRQIVGNVVRYHRKALPSKSHPYYMSLNREQRLVVSKLAAILRVADALDRGHARRMSGLAIEKTDTELVLHGGVDDVGIERFSLASKSDLFEQVFGLRAVLRD
;
A
#
# COMPACT_ATOMS: atom_id res chain seq x y z
N MET A 1 -9.67 1.08 26.67
CA MET A 1 -10.57 1.82 27.61
C MET A 1 -11.77 2.44 26.90
N TYR A 2 -11.61 3.40 25.97
CA TYR A 2 -12.76 4.00 25.27
C TYR A 2 -13.53 2.97 24.43
N VAL A 3 -12.82 2.18 23.61
CA VAL A 3 -13.39 1.09 22.80
C VAL A 3 -14.18 0.10 23.66
N ASP A 4 -13.57 -0.38 24.76
CA ASP A 4 -14.22 -1.32 25.69
C ASP A 4 -15.48 -0.71 26.33
N GLN A 5 -15.42 0.57 26.73
CA GLN A 5 -16.56 1.27 27.31
C GLN A 5 -17.71 1.44 26.31
N THR A 6 -17.41 1.71 25.04
CA THR A 6 -18.41 1.78 23.99
C THR A 6 -19.07 0.41 23.82
N ALA A 7 -18.29 -0.66 23.67
CA ALA A 7 -18.81 -2.01 23.52
C ALA A 7 -19.70 -2.44 24.69
N LEU A 8 -19.29 -2.16 25.93
CA LEU A 8 -20.08 -2.48 27.12
C LEU A 8 -21.41 -1.70 27.20
N ARG A 9 -21.45 -0.47 26.69
CA ARG A 9 -22.64 0.39 26.77
C ARG A 9 -23.61 0.19 25.62
N THR A 10 -23.11 -0.15 24.44
CA THR A 10 -23.92 -0.20 23.22
C THR A 10 -24.13 -1.62 22.70
N GLY A 11 -23.29 -2.57 23.12
CA GLY A 11 -23.25 -3.92 22.55
C GLY A 11 -22.55 -3.99 21.19
N PHE A 12 -22.04 -2.88 20.63
CA PHE A 12 -21.31 -2.86 19.37
C PHE A 12 -19.81 -3.04 19.60
N GLU A 13 -19.22 -4.04 18.94
CA GLU A 13 -17.77 -4.16 18.85
C GLU A 13 -17.19 -3.05 17.98
N VAL A 14 -16.17 -2.35 18.48
CA VAL A 14 -15.49 -1.28 17.75
C VAL A 14 -14.16 -1.81 17.27
N SER A 15 -14.02 -1.95 15.95
CA SER A 15 -12.73 -2.21 15.32
C SER A 15 -12.02 -0.90 15.02
N VAL A 16 -10.72 -0.83 15.35
CA VAL A 16 -9.88 0.33 15.05
C VAL A 16 -9.15 0.05 13.75
N LEU A 17 -9.39 0.88 12.74
CA LEU A 17 -8.74 0.76 11.44
C LEU A 17 -7.32 1.35 11.48
N GLU A 18 -6.36 0.64 10.88
CA GLU A 18 -5.03 1.21 10.62
C GLU A 18 -5.07 2.21 9.45
N GLY A 19 -4.08 3.11 9.37
CA GLY A 19 -4.01 4.11 8.28
C GLY A 19 -3.99 3.47 6.89
N VAL A 20 -3.28 2.35 6.74
CA VAL A 20 -3.22 1.60 5.46
C VAL A 20 -4.58 0.99 5.10
N GLU A 21 -5.34 0.51 6.07
CA GLU A 21 -6.70 -0.02 5.86
C GLU A 21 -7.66 1.11 5.47
N ALA A 22 -7.56 2.26 6.13
CA ALA A 22 -8.35 3.44 5.79
C ALA A 22 -8.07 3.89 4.34
N ILE A 23 -6.80 3.95 3.95
CA ILE A 23 -6.36 4.25 2.58
C ILE A 23 -6.94 3.25 1.57
N TYR A 24 -6.90 1.95 1.89
CA TYR A 24 -7.47 0.91 1.05
C TYR A 24 -8.99 1.10 0.84
N LEU A 25 -9.74 1.36 1.91
CA LEU A 25 -11.19 1.59 1.86
C LEU A 25 -11.54 2.87 1.09
N THR A 26 -10.80 3.95 1.33
CA THR A 26 -10.95 5.20 0.56
C THR A 26 -10.67 4.95 -0.92
N TYR A 27 -9.63 4.19 -1.26
CA TYR A 27 -9.31 3.86 -2.64
C TYR A 27 -10.41 3.06 -3.33
N LEU A 28 -11.00 2.08 -2.64
CA LEU A 28 -12.16 1.33 -3.13
C LEU A 28 -13.32 2.28 -3.48
N ALA A 29 -13.63 3.19 -2.57
CA ALA A 29 -14.70 4.17 -2.75
C ALA A 29 -14.46 5.09 -3.96
N VAL A 30 -13.23 5.60 -4.09
CA VAL A 30 -12.81 6.45 -5.23
C VAL A 30 -12.91 5.68 -6.54
N SER A 31 -12.40 4.45 -6.56
CA SER A 31 -12.42 3.60 -7.76
C SER A 31 -13.85 3.33 -8.22
N TRP A 32 -14.77 3.10 -7.28
CA TRP A 32 -16.18 2.95 -7.57
C TRP A 32 -16.81 4.25 -8.10
N ALA A 33 -16.51 5.40 -7.49
CA ALA A 33 -17.04 6.70 -7.93
C ALA A 33 -16.57 7.07 -9.34
N LEU A 34 -15.33 6.74 -9.68
CA LEU A 34 -14.69 7.06 -10.95
C LEU A 34 -14.83 5.95 -12.01
N ARG A 35 -15.60 4.89 -11.75
CA ARG A 35 -15.71 3.70 -12.62
C ARG A 35 -16.05 4.00 -14.08
N ARG A 36 -16.89 5.01 -14.35
CA ARG A 36 -17.25 5.43 -15.72
C ARG A 36 -16.10 6.12 -16.46
N GLY A 37 -15.22 6.82 -15.74
CA GLY A 37 -14.04 7.53 -16.27
C GLY A 37 -12.73 6.75 -16.14
N TRP A 38 -12.78 5.49 -15.67
CA TRP A 38 -11.61 4.67 -15.34
C TRP A 38 -10.58 4.51 -16.47
N PRO A 39 -10.96 4.40 -17.76
CA PRO A 39 -9.97 4.29 -18.83
C PRO A 39 -9.04 5.50 -18.96
N SER A 40 -9.52 6.71 -18.62
CA SER A 40 -8.70 7.94 -18.61
C SER A 40 -7.86 8.02 -17.34
N PHE A 41 -8.44 7.66 -16.19
CA PHE A 41 -7.77 7.67 -14.90
C PHE A 41 -6.61 6.65 -14.83
N SER A 42 -6.84 5.44 -15.34
CA SER A 42 -5.88 4.33 -15.29
C SER A 42 -4.66 4.50 -16.19
N ARG A 43 -4.64 5.49 -17.09
CA ARG A 43 -3.49 5.77 -17.98
C ARG A 43 -2.62 6.93 -17.52
N ALA A 44 -3.12 7.72 -16.57
CA ALA A 44 -2.42 8.88 -16.04
C ALA A 44 -1.68 8.54 -14.75
N ASN A 45 -0.69 9.37 -14.42
CA ASN A 45 -0.21 9.45 -13.06
C ASN A 45 -1.19 10.31 -12.26
N SER A 46 -1.60 9.79 -11.11
CA SER A 46 -2.64 10.39 -10.28
C SER A 46 -2.15 10.54 -8.86
N LEU A 47 -2.57 11.62 -8.22
CA LEU A 47 -2.43 11.82 -6.79
C LEU A 47 -3.83 11.85 -6.18
N VAL A 48 -4.08 11.00 -5.19
CA VAL A 48 -5.32 11.01 -4.40
C VAL A 48 -4.97 11.52 -3.01
N VAL A 49 -5.65 12.58 -2.58
CA VAL A 49 -5.41 13.22 -1.28
C VAL A 49 -6.72 13.25 -0.51
N GLU A 50 -6.72 12.72 0.70
CA GLU A 50 -7.80 12.86 1.67
C GLU A 50 -7.27 13.65 2.87
N VAL A 51 -7.90 14.78 3.17
CA VAL A 51 -7.56 15.57 4.36
C VAL A 51 -8.61 15.31 5.42
N GLY A 52 -8.19 14.68 6.52
CA GLY A 52 -9.01 14.45 7.71
C GLY A 52 -8.70 15.42 8.84
N GLY A 53 -9.33 15.18 10.00
CA GLY A 53 -9.09 15.98 11.21
C GLY A 53 -7.72 15.72 11.86
N GLY A 54 -7.27 14.46 11.85
CA GLY A 54 -6.03 14.04 12.51
C GLY A 54 -4.83 13.86 11.58
N SER A 55 -5.08 13.56 10.30
CA SER A 55 -4.09 13.17 9.31
C SER A 55 -4.50 13.60 7.90
N THR A 56 -3.55 13.52 6.98
CA THR A 56 -3.78 13.59 5.53
C THR A 56 -3.21 12.33 4.91
N GLU A 57 -4.05 11.59 4.20
CA GLU A 57 -3.69 10.39 3.47
C GLU A 57 -3.38 10.75 2.02
N VAL A 58 -2.24 10.27 1.52
CA VAL A 58 -1.78 10.53 0.15
C VAL A 58 -1.53 9.22 -0.56
N MET A 59 -2.16 9.02 -1.72
CA MET A 59 -1.95 7.85 -2.58
C MET A 59 -1.34 8.30 -3.91
N VAL A 60 -0.24 7.68 -4.29
CA VAL A 60 0.46 7.94 -5.55
C VAL A 60 0.21 6.79 -6.51
N LEU A 61 -0.37 7.12 -7.66
CA LEU A 61 -0.62 6.15 -8.72
C LEU A 61 0.25 6.45 -9.94
N ARG A 62 0.96 5.43 -10.43
CA ARG A 62 1.72 5.46 -11.68
C ARG A 62 0.97 4.66 -12.73
N ARG A 63 0.41 5.34 -13.75
CA ARG A 63 -0.45 4.72 -14.79
C ARG A 63 -1.51 3.82 -14.16
N GLY A 64 -2.29 4.40 -13.25
CA GLY A 64 -3.38 3.70 -12.56
C GLY A 64 -2.97 2.58 -11.60
N LYS A 65 -1.68 2.34 -11.33
CA LYS A 65 -1.23 1.35 -10.34
C LYS A 65 -0.74 2.06 -9.08
N MET A 66 -1.04 1.49 -7.91
CA MET A 66 -0.61 2.05 -6.63
C MET A 66 0.90 1.86 -6.49
N VAL A 67 1.66 2.93 -6.26
CA VAL A 67 3.13 2.85 -6.11
C VAL A 67 3.61 3.37 -4.76
N ALA A 68 2.87 4.27 -4.12
CA ALA A 68 3.18 4.74 -2.78
C ALA A 68 1.91 5.17 -2.06
N VAL A 69 1.93 5.02 -0.73
CA VAL A 69 0.90 5.50 0.19
C VAL A 69 1.58 6.15 1.38
N HIS A 70 1.02 7.25 1.87
CA HIS A 70 1.56 7.98 3.00
C HIS A 70 0.46 8.46 3.93
N THR A 71 0.65 8.24 5.22
CA THR A 71 -0.16 8.85 6.27
C THR A 71 0.59 10.00 6.93
N LEU A 72 0.19 11.24 6.62
CA LEU A 72 0.84 12.44 7.16
C LEU A 72 0.13 12.89 8.43
N SER A 73 0.89 13.24 9.47
CA SER A 73 0.36 13.85 10.70
C SER A 73 -0.03 15.32 10.51
N LEU A 74 -0.81 15.58 9.48
CA LEU A 74 -1.23 16.90 9.00
C LEU A 74 -2.75 16.86 8.81
N GLY A 75 -3.53 17.15 9.84
CA GLY A 75 -5.00 17.18 9.78
C GLY A 75 -5.56 18.48 10.31
N THR A 76 -6.79 18.85 9.92
CA THR A 76 -7.38 20.16 10.24
C THR A 76 -7.46 20.43 11.74
N VAL A 77 -8.01 19.48 12.51
CA VAL A 77 -8.13 19.56 13.98
C VAL A 77 -6.76 19.52 14.66
N ARG A 78 -5.84 18.69 14.17
CA ARG A 78 -4.47 18.63 14.70
C ARG A 78 -3.74 19.97 14.51
N LEU A 79 -3.86 20.58 13.35
CA LEU A 79 -3.27 21.87 13.01
C LEU A 79 -3.84 22.98 13.89
N GLU A 80 -5.16 23.00 14.09
CA GLU A 80 -5.84 23.95 14.96
C GLU A 80 -5.33 23.85 16.41
N GLN A 81 -5.22 22.63 16.95
CA GLN A 81 -4.67 22.39 18.29
C GLN A 81 -3.22 22.87 18.43
N GLN A 82 -2.37 22.55 17.45
CA GLN A 82 -0.97 23.00 17.44
C GLN A 82 -0.87 24.53 17.36
N LEU A 83 -1.68 25.17 16.51
CA LEU A 83 -1.70 26.62 16.37
C LEU A 83 -2.12 27.31 17.69
N ARG A 84 -3.16 26.79 18.36
CA ARG A 84 -3.60 27.28 19.67
C ARG A 84 -2.51 27.16 20.73
N GLN A 85 -1.78 26.05 20.77
CA GLN A 85 -0.67 25.83 21.71
C GLN A 85 0.52 26.79 21.49
N MET A 86 0.77 27.18 20.24
CA MET A 86 1.83 28.14 19.89
C MET A 86 1.41 29.60 20.05
N PHE A 87 0.20 29.88 20.55
CA PHE A 87 -0.41 31.22 20.56
C PHE A 87 -0.39 31.89 19.17
N GLY A 88 -0.45 31.08 18.11
CA GLY A 88 -0.43 31.55 16.73
C GLY A 88 -1.79 32.09 16.31
N THR A 89 -1.78 33.06 15.40
CA THR A 89 -2.98 33.56 14.71
C THR A 89 -3.22 32.83 13.39
N ARG A 90 -4.44 32.90 12.84
CA ARG A 90 -4.77 32.38 11.49
C ARG A 90 -3.81 32.88 10.39
N ALA A 91 -3.16 34.04 10.57
CA ALA A 91 -2.18 34.57 9.64
C ALA A 91 -0.90 33.71 9.53
N PHE A 92 -0.56 32.92 10.55
CA PHE A 92 0.59 32.00 10.52
C PHE A 92 0.26 30.67 9.83
N LEU A 93 -1.02 30.34 9.68
CA LEU A 93 -1.48 29.05 9.18
C LEU A 93 -0.93 28.70 7.80
N PRO A 94 -0.94 29.60 6.78
CA PRO A 94 -0.38 29.27 5.46
C PRO A 94 1.11 28.93 5.52
N LYS A 95 1.89 29.65 6.34
CA LYS A 95 3.32 29.36 6.51
C LYS A 95 3.53 28.01 7.21
N PHE A 96 2.81 27.79 8.32
CA PHE A 96 2.93 26.56 9.10
C PHE A 96 2.56 25.32 8.28
N ILE A 97 1.49 25.37 7.49
CA ILE A 97 1.11 24.28 6.60
C ILE A 97 2.18 24.05 5.54
N ARG A 98 2.68 25.11 4.88
CA ARG A 98 3.75 24.98 3.88
C ARG A 98 4.99 24.31 4.45
N ASP A 99 5.45 24.73 5.63
CA ASP A 99 6.66 24.19 6.26
C ASP A 99 6.49 22.70 6.62
N ASN A 100 5.33 22.29 7.17
CA ASN A 100 5.05 20.88 7.48
C ASN A 100 4.83 20.04 6.22
N GLN A 101 4.21 20.62 5.20
CA GLN A 101 3.92 19.93 3.95
C GLN A 101 5.20 19.72 3.14
N HIS A 102 6.12 20.69 3.11
CA HIS A 102 7.39 20.59 2.35
C HIS A 102 8.16 19.31 2.67
N ALA A 103 8.33 18.96 3.95
CA ALA A 103 9.03 17.74 4.36
C ALA A 103 8.33 16.47 3.84
N ALA A 104 7.00 16.46 3.85
CA ALA A 104 6.22 15.36 3.28
C ALA A 104 6.36 15.29 1.75
N MET A 105 6.34 16.44 1.08
CA MET A 105 6.50 16.52 -0.39
C MET A 105 7.90 16.10 -0.83
N ASP A 106 8.94 16.40 -0.06
CA ASP A 106 10.31 15.94 -0.34
C ASP A 106 10.38 14.40 -0.30
N THR A 107 9.74 13.80 0.71
CA THR A 107 9.68 12.33 0.85
C THR A 107 8.94 11.71 -0.34
N ILE A 108 7.75 12.22 -0.66
CA ILE A 108 6.96 11.74 -1.79
C ILE A 108 7.71 11.97 -3.12
N GLY A 109 8.38 13.10 -3.26
CA GLY A 109 9.15 13.48 -4.44
C GLY A 109 10.37 12.58 -4.72
N GLN A 110 10.97 12.02 -3.67
CA GLN A 110 12.02 11.00 -3.79
C GLN A 110 11.47 9.67 -4.32
N GLU A 111 10.22 9.36 -4.02
CA GLU A 111 9.56 8.12 -4.43
C GLU A 111 8.85 8.24 -5.79
N SER A 112 8.39 9.44 -6.14
CA SER A 112 7.65 9.70 -7.37
C SER A 112 7.74 11.17 -7.81
N ASP A 113 8.06 11.37 -9.09
CA ASP A 113 8.06 12.69 -9.72
C ASP A 113 6.63 13.25 -9.85
N LEU A 114 6.22 14.05 -8.85
CA LEU A 114 4.90 14.68 -8.78
C LEU A 114 4.63 15.60 -9.98
N SER A 115 5.67 16.14 -10.63
CA SER A 115 5.50 16.97 -11.84
C SER A 115 4.96 16.18 -13.04
N ARG A 116 4.93 14.84 -12.98
CA ARG A 116 4.30 13.97 -13.98
C ARG A 116 2.85 13.65 -13.67
N VAL A 117 2.35 13.99 -12.48
CA VAL A 117 0.95 13.80 -12.11
C VAL A 117 0.07 14.73 -12.95
N ARG A 118 -0.94 14.14 -13.59
CA ARG A 118 -1.91 14.83 -14.47
C ARG A 118 -3.34 14.78 -13.94
N ARG A 119 -3.59 13.98 -12.91
CA ARG A 119 -4.89 13.82 -12.27
C ARG A 119 -4.73 14.04 -10.79
N PHE A 120 -5.52 14.96 -10.25
CA PHE A 120 -5.56 15.23 -8.83
C PHE A 120 -6.96 14.88 -8.32
N VAL A 121 -7.05 13.99 -7.34
CA VAL A 121 -8.31 13.61 -6.70
C VAL A 121 -8.27 14.09 -5.26
N ALA A 122 -9.27 14.86 -4.86
CA ALA A 122 -9.38 15.42 -3.52
C ALA A 122 -10.64 14.89 -2.82
N ILE A 123 -10.51 14.44 -1.58
CA ILE A 123 -11.57 13.77 -0.83
C ILE A 123 -11.73 14.41 0.54
N GLY A 124 -12.91 14.94 0.83
CA GLY A 124 -13.21 15.52 2.14
C GLY A 124 -14.47 16.35 2.08
N SER A 125 -15.04 16.72 3.23
CA SER A 125 -16.14 17.69 3.29
C SER A 125 -15.68 19.07 2.81
N ASP A 126 -14.48 19.49 3.21
CA ASP A 126 -13.94 20.84 2.93
C ASP A 126 -13.81 21.12 1.43
N VAL A 127 -13.22 20.16 0.68
CA VAL A 127 -13.05 20.31 -0.77
C VAL A 127 -14.37 20.14 -1.53
N ARG A 128 -15.37 19.46 -0.96
CA ARG A 128 -16.73 19.44 -1.52
C ARG A 128 -17.38 20.82 -1.47
N VAL A 129 -17.14 21.60 -0.41
CA VAL A 129 -17.62 23.01 -0.36
C VAL A 129 -17.04 23.80 -1.51
N ALA A 130 -15.73 23.70 -1.76
CA ALA A 130 -15.10 24.33 -2.92
C ALA A 130 -15.69 23.81 -4.25
N ALA A 131 -15.96 22.51 -4.34
CA ALA A 131 -16.55 21.91 -5.54
C ALA A 131 -17.95 22.45 -5.85
N TYR A 132 -18.76 22.76 -4.83
CA TYR A 132 -20.08 23.36 -5.01
C TYR A 132 -20.01 24.86 -5.36
N GLU A 133 -19.07 25.61 -4.77
CA GLU A 133 -18.96 27.06 -5.02
C GLU A 133 -18.31 27.39 -6.37
N VAL A 134 -17.31 26.61 -6.81
CA VAL A 134 -16.48 26.94 -8.00
C VAL A 134 -16.26 25.77 -8.97
N GLY A 135 -16.79 24.59 -8.67
CA GLY A 135 -16.73 23.43 -9.55
C GLY A 135 -17.98 23.27 -10.42
N HIS A 136 -18.01 22.18 -11.19
CA HIS A 136 -19.19 21.74 -11.91
C HIS A 136 -19.40 20.24 -11.74
N GLN A 137 -20.65 19.81 -11.81
CA GLN A 137 -21.00 18.39 -11.71
C GLN A 137 -20.61 17.66 -13.00
N ALA A 138 -19.61 16.78 -12.91
CA ALA A 138 -19.18 15.96 -14.05
C ALA A 138 -19.93 14.62 -14.11
N SER A 139 -20.41 14.09 -12.98
CA SER A 139 -21.34 12.97 -12.93
C SER A 139 -22.17 12.94 -11.64
N ASP A 140 -23.04 11.94 -11.51
CA ASP A 140 -23.81 11.66 -10.28
C ASP A 140 -22.92 11.40 -9.04
N HIS A 141 -21.62 11.14 -9.23
CA HIS A 141 -20.72 10.69 -8.17
C HIS A 141 -19.50 11.58 -7.95
N HIS A 142 -19.29 12.61 -8.76
CA HIS A 142 -18.17 13.53 -8.56
C HIS A 142 -18.37 14.90 -9.24
N HIS A 143 -17.65 15.87 -8.72
CA HIS A 143 -17.46 17.19 -9.33
C HIS A 143 -16.04 17.34 -9.87
N VAL A 144 -15.87 18.34 -10.73
CA VAL A 144 -14.57 18.77 -11.23
C VAL A 144 -14.39 20.26 -11.00
N ILE A 145 -13.23 20.65 -10.49
CA ILE A 145 -12.83 22.05 -10.27
C ILE A 145 -11.62 22.36 -11.14
N PRO A 146 -11.64 23.37 -12.02
CA PRO A 146 -10.43 23.85 -12.69
C PRO A 146 -9.38 24.30 -11.66
N ALA A 147 -8.11 23.94 -11.86
CA ALA A 147 -7.05 24.21 -10.88
C ALA A 147 -6.91 25.70 -10.55
N ASP A 148 -7.01 26.58 -11.55
CA ASP A 148 -6.93 28.03 -11.34
C ASP A 148 -8.13 28.57 -10.55
N ALA A 149 -9.34 28.08 -10.86
CA ALA A 149 -10.54 28.43 -10.10
C ALA A 149 -10.44 28.00 -8.62
N PHE A 150 -9.85 26.83 -8.36
CA PHE A 150 -9.56 26.38 -7.00
C PHE A 150 -8.55 27.31 -6.31
N ARG A 151 -7.44 27.68 -6.96
CA ARG A 151 -6.43 28.59 -6.39
C ARG A 151 -7.01 29.97 -6.05
N ASP A 152 -7.84 30.51 -6.93
CA ASP A 152 -8.54 31.78 -6.70
C ASP A 152 -9.53 31.66 -5.54
N TYR A 153 -10.26 30.54 -5.47
CA TYR A 153 -11.15 30.26 -4.34
C TYR A 153 -10.40 30.18 -3.01
N VAL A 154 -9.27 29.47 -2.94
CA VAL A 154 -8.45 29.40 -1.71
C VAL A 154 -7.96 30.79 -1.31
N THR A 155 -7.46 31.59 -2.26
CA THR A 155 -7.03 32.97 -2.01
C THR A 155 -8.15 33.84 -1.46
N LYS A 156 -9.37 33.68 -1.98
CA LYS A 156 -10.56 34.36 -1.46
C LYS A 156 -10.88 33.91 -0.04
N MET A 157 -10.85 32.61 0.25
CA MET A 157 -11.14 32.08 1.60
C MET A 157 -10.10 32.53 2.64
N GLU A 158 -8.83 32.68 2.24
CA GLU A 158 -7.76 33.22 3.09
C GLU A 158 -8.06 34.65 3.58
N SER A 159 -8.78 35.45 2.77
CA SER A 159 -9.11 36.84 3.10
C SER A 159 -10.28 37.01 4.08
N LEU A 160 -10.99 35.92 4.41
CA LEU A 160 -12.19 35.94 5.24
C LEU A 160 -11.92 35.43 6.66
N SER A 161 -12.56 36.05 7.65
CA SER A 161 -12.57 35.55 9.03
C SER A 161 -13.46 34.31 9.17
N THR A 162 -13.28 33.53 10.24
CA THR A 162 -14.14 32.37 10.52
C THR A 162 -15.62 32.75 10.54
N GLU A 163 -15.97 33.86 11.17
CA GLU A 163 -17.35 34.34 11.28
C GLU A 163 -17.92 34.75 9.91
N GLN A 164 -17.10 35.32 9.04
CA GLN A 164 -17.49 35.63 7.67
C GLN A 164 -17.73 34.35 6.86
N LEU A 165 -16.90 33.32 7.04
CA LEU A 165 -17.07 32.01 6.41
C LEU A 165 -18.37 31.32 6.87
N VAL A 166 -18.63 31.29 8.18
CA VAL A 166 -19.88 30.77 8.76
C VAL A 166 -21.11 31.42 8.11
N ARG A 167 -21.13 32.76 8.02
CA ARG A 167 -22.26 33.49 7.44
C ARG A 167 -22.40 33.30 5.93
N ARG A 168 -21.27 33.24 5.21
CA ARG A 168 -21.26 33.17 3.75
C ARG A 168 -21.67 31.78 3.25
N LEU A 169 -21.13 30.74 3.89
CA LEU A 169 -21.22 29.35 3.45
C LEU A 169 -22.24 28.54 4.26
N GLU A 170 -22.89 29.16 5.25
CA GLU A 170 -23.87 28.54 6.15
C GLU A 170 -23.31 27.30 6.86
N LEU A 171 -22.01 27.35 7.21
CA LEU A 171 -21.30 26.27 7.89
C LEU A 171 -21.41 26.39 9.41
N SER A 172 -21.21 25.27 10.11
CA SER A 172 -20.90 25.31 11.55
C SER A 172 -19.59 26.08 11.79
N TYR A 173 -19.39 26.55 13.02
CA TYR A 173 -18.14 27.26 13.36
C TYR A 173 -16.94 26.32 13.22
N GLU A 174 -17.11 25.05 13.63
CA GLU A 174 -16.12 23.99 13.54
C GLU A 174 -15.73 23.69 12.08
N ASP A 175 -16.71 23.55 11.18
CA ASP A 175 -16.44 23.32 9.75
C ASP A 175 -15.76 24.55 9.11
N ALA A 176 -16.14 25.77 9.51
CA ALA A 176 -15.51 26.99 9.02
C ALA A 176 -14.06 27.18 9.54
N GLU A 177 -13.75 26.69 10.75
CA GLU A 177 -12.38 26.63 11.27
C GLU A 177 -11.53 25.61 10.49
N ALA A 178 -12.09 24.44 10.15
CA ALA A 178 -11.40 23.37 9.42
C ALA A 178 -11.19 23.65 7.93
N LEU A 179 -12.11 24.40 7.30
CA LEU A 179 -12.14 24.63 5.85
C LEU A 179 -10.83 25.18 5.30
N LEU A 180 -10.36 26.33 5.83
CA LEU A 180 -9.17 26.98 5.29
C LEU A 180 -7.90 26.11 5.42
N PRO A 181 -7.59 25.50 6.59
CA PRO A 181 -6.49 24.55 6.70
C PRO A 181 -6.55 23.44 5.65
N ALA A 182 -7.72 22.82 5.44
CA ALA A 182 -7.86 21.75 4.45
C ALA A 182 -7.57 22.24 3.03
N LEU A 183 -8.16 23.36 2.62
CA LEU A 183 -7.95 23.94 1.29
C LEU A 183 -6.48 24.31 1.03
N LEU A 184 -5.77 24.80 2.05
CA LEU A 184 -4.34 25.09 1.98
C LEU A 184 -3.51 23.82 1.75
N ILE A 185 -3.84 22.72 2.44
CA ILE A 185 -3.17 21.42 2.25
C ILE A 185 -3.39 20.92 0.81
N TYR A 186 -4.64 20.92 0.33
CA TYR A 186 -4.94 20.51 -1.06
C TYR A 186 -4.18 21.37 -2.07
N ARG A 187 -4.16 22.69 -1.89
CA ARG A 187 -3.42 23.59 -2.78
C ARG A 187 -1.92 23.25 -2.81
N GLY A 188 -1.31 23.02 -1.65
CA GLY A 188 0.10 22.66 -1.58
C GLY A 188 0.43 21.37 -2.34
N PHE A 189 -0.45 20.37 -2.29
CA PHE A 189 -0.29 19.14 -3.07
C PHE A 189 -0.51 19.38 -4.57
N LEU A 190 -1.57 20.11 -4.92
CA LEU A 190 -1.92 20.43 -6.30
C LEU A 190 -0.79 21.16 -7.02
N ASP A 191 -0.16 22.12 -6.34
CA ASP A 191 0.89 22.97 -6.91
C ASP A 191 2.20 22.23 -7.22
N GLN A 192 2.42 21.01 -6.70
CA GLN A 192 3.53 20.15 -7.12
C GLN A 192 3.20 19.27 -8.33
N THR A 193 1.95 19.30 -8.79
CA THR A 193 1.49 18.50 -9.92
C THR A 193 1.32 19.34 -11.18
N LYS A 194 1.11 18.68 -12.31
CA LYS A 194 0.64 19.33 -13.54
C LYS A 194 -0.81 18.96 -13.84
N ALA A 195 -1.62 18.76 -12.80
CA ALA A 195 -3.05 18.58 -12.94
C ALA A 195 -3.71 19.94 -13.22
N GLU A 196 -4.49 20.00 -14.28
CA GLU A 196 -5.25 21.20 -14.68
C GLU A 196 -6.63 21.26 -13.99
N GLU A 197 -7.02 20.16 -13.36
CA GLU A 197 -8.33 19.97 -12.73
C GLU A 197 -8.20 19.11 -11.47
N ILE A 198 -9.09 19.37 -10.52
CA ILE A 198 -9.30 18.61 -9.30
C ILE A 198 -10.60 17.82 -9.44
N ILE A 199 -10.50 16.50 -9.33
CA ILE A 199 -11.63 15.59 -9.27
C ILE A 199 -12.05 15.47 -7.81
N VAL A 200 -13.33 15.73 -7.50
CA VAL A 200 -13.87 15.66 -6.15
C VAL A 200 -14.99 14.63 -6.08
N PRO A 201 -14.67 13.37 -5.74
CA PRO A 201 -15.65 12.31 -5.56
C PRO A 201 -16.55 12.55 -4.34
N TYR A 202 -17.82 12.19 -4.47
CA TYR A 202 -18.80 12.22 -3.38
C TYR A 202 -18.85 10.89 -2.63
N VAL A 203 -17.69 10.49 -2.12
CA VAL A 203 -17.51 9.27 -1.35
C VAL A 203 -16.66 9.52 -0.11
N SER A 204 -16.63 8.55 0.78
CA SER A 204 -15.91 8.55 2.05
C SER A 204 -15.45 7.13 2.37
N ILE A 205 -14.66 6.99 3.44
CA ILE A 205 -14.32 5.67 3.99
C ILE A 205 -15.57 4.82 4.29
N ARG A 206 -16.73 5.42 4.63
CA ARG A 206 -17.97 4.68 4.90
C ARG A 206 -18.45 3.95 3.66
N ASP A 207 -18.36 4.59 2.50
CA ASP A 207 -18.69 3.97 1.21
C ASP A 207 -17.70 2.83 0.92
N GLY A 208 -16.42 3.02 1.25
CA GLY A 208 -15.39 1.99 1.19
C GLY A 208 -15.75 0.75 2.03
N ILE A 209 -16.18 0.94 3.28
CA ILE A 209 -16.61 -0.15 4.18
C ILE A 209 -17.81 -0.89 3.59
N ILE A 210 -18.81 -0.16 3.08
CA ILE A 210 -19.99 -0.78 2.44
C ILE A 210 -19.56 -1.60 1.22
N LEU A 211 -18.71 -1.03 0.37
CA LEU A 211 -18.20 -1.69 -0.83
C LEU A 211 -17.36 -2.93 -0.50
N ASP A 212 -16.55 -2.88 0.56
CA ASP A 212 -15.74 -4.01 1.00
C ASP A 212 -16.60 -5.11 1.65
N THR A 213 -17.62 -4.73 2.42
CA THR A 213 -18.58 -5.65 3.05
C THR A 213 -19.42 -6.40 2.02
N PHE A 214 -19.91 -5.70 1.00
CA PHE A 214 -20.73 -6.28 -0.06
C PHE A 214 -19.93 -6.64 -1.30
N ARG A 215 -18.60 -6.62 -1.20
CA ARG A 215 -17.74 -6.88 -2.36
C ARG A 215 -18.07 -8.27 -2.87
N SER A 216 -18.42 -8.35 -4.15
CA SER A 216 -18.55 -9.66 -4.76
C SER A 216 -17.17 -10.31 -4.67
N GLU A 217 -17.10 -11.58 -4.29
CA GLU A 217 -15.87 -12.36 -4.46
C GLU A 217 -15.58 -12.64 -5.95
N SER A 218 -16.06 -11.79 -6.86
CA SER A 218 -15.77 -11.93 -8.28
C SER A 218 -14.27 -11.86 -8.44
N ARG A 219 -13.76 -12.92 -9.08
CA ARG A 219 -12.33 -13.13 -9.29
C ARG A 219 -11.64 -11.90 -9.89
N GLY A 220 -12.31 -11.20 -10.81
CA GLY A 220 -11.76 -10.02 -11.48
C GLY A 220 -11.62 -8.78 -10.60
N GLU A 221 -12.43 -8.58 -9.56
CA GLU A 221 -12.26 -7.45 -8.63
C GLU A 221 -11.10 -7.69 -7.68
N ARG A 222 -10.98 -8.92 -7.15
CA ARG A 222 -9.85 -9.34 -6.31
C ARG A 222 -8.53 -9.22 -7.08
N GLU A 223 -8.45 -9.78 -8.29
CA GLU A 223 -7.23 -9.72 -9.12
C GLU A 223 -6.78 -8.28 -9.41
N ARG A 224 -7.73 -7.34 -9.60
CA ARG A 224 -7.40 -5.92 -9.78
C ARG A 224 -6.79 -5.32 -8.51
N MET A 225 -7.33 -5.66 -7.35
CA MET A 225 -6.82 -5.16 -6.07
C MET A 225 -5.44 -5.73 -5.75
N ASP A 226 -5.27 -7.04 -5.93
CA ASP A 226 -4.00 -7.74 -5.76
C ASP A 226 -2.92 -7.12 -6.66
N ALA A 227 -3.28 -6.71 -7.90
CA ALA A 227 -2.37 -6.01 -8.79
C ALA A 227 -1.89 -4.65 -8.26
N HIS A 228 -2.66 -3.96 -7.42
CA HIS A 228 -2.22 -2.74 -6.71
C HIS A 228 -1.22 -3.08 -5.60
N VAL A 229 -1.49 -4.13 -4.82
CA VAL A 229 -0.58 -4.60 -3.77
C VAL A 229 0.78 -5.01 -4.35
N VAL A 230 0.75 -5.80 -5.43
CA VAL A 230 1.95 -6.21 -6.17
C VAL A 230 2.69 -5.01 -6.77
N ALA A 231 1.97 -4.01 -7.29
CA ALA A 231 2.59 -2.80 -7.79
C ALA A 231 3.28 -1.98 -6.68
N ALA A 232 2.67 -1.89 -5.50
CA ALA A 232 3.27 -1.25 -4.33
C ALA A 232 4.52 -2.01 -3.86
N ALA A 233 4.49 -3.34 -3.83
CA ALA A 233 5.67 -4.16 -3.53
C ALA A 233 6.81 -3.92 -4.54
N LYS A 234 6.51 -3.86 -5.84
CA LYS A 234 7.52 -3.57 -6.87
C LYS A 234 8.09 -2.16 -6.71
N ALA A 235 7.26 -1.16 -6.43
CA ALA A 235 7.73 0.21 -6.17
C ALA A 235 8.61 0.29 -4.91
N LEU A 236 8.27 -0.46 -3.85
CA LEU A 236 9.12 -0.56 -2.66
C LEU A 236 10.46 -1.23 -2.97
N CYS A 237 10.47 -2.26 -3.82
CA CYS A 237 11.69 -2.89 -4.32
C CYS A 237 12.54 -1.89 -5.11
N GLU A 238 11.95 -1.12 -6.04
CA GLU A 238 12.63 -0.04 -6.78
C GLU A 238 13.25 0.99 -5.81
N ARG A 239 12.50 1.42 -4.80
CA ARG A 239 12.93 2.42 -3.81
C ARG A 239 14.17 2.00 -3.03
N TYR A 240 14.28 0.73 -2.68
CA TYR A 240 15.46 0.17 -2.00
C TYR A 240 16.52 -0.36 -2.98
N ASN A 241 16.50 0.07 -4.24
CA ASN A 241 17.44 -0.35 -5.29
C ASN A 241 17.53 -1.88 -5.46
N GLY A 242 16.43 -2.60 -5.21
CA GLY A 242 16.34 -4.03 -5.47
C GLY A 242 16.18 -4.34 -6.96
N ASP A 243 16.58 -5.54 -7.37
CA ASP A 243 16.32 -6.03 -8.72
C ASP A 243 14.87 -6.53 -8.85
N VAL A 244 13.99 -5.64 -9.30
CA VAL A 244 12.57 -5.95 -9.55
C VAL A 244 12.39 -7.10 -10.55
N GLY A 245 13.30 -7.23 -11.51
CA GLY A 245 13.25 -8.28 -12.52
C GLY A 245 13.55 -9.65 -11.90
N HIS A 246 14.58 -9.73 -11.06
CA HIS A 246 14.88 -10.93 -10.28
C HIS A 246 13.73 -11.26 -9.30
N GLY A 247 13.28 -10.28 -8.51
CA GLY A 247 12.17 -10.49 -7.56
C GLY A 247 10.87 -10.94 -8.24
N THR A 248 10.55 -10.39 -9.43
CA THR A 248 9.38 -10.82 -10.22
C THR A 248 9.55 -12.26 -10.72
N HIS A 249 10.75 -12.63 -11.18
CA HIS A 249 11.01 -13.99 -11.64
C HIS A 249 10.93 -15.02 -10.50
N VAL A 250 11.54 -14.72 -9.35
CA VAL A 250 11.41 -15.56 -8.15
C VAL A 250 9.94 -15.65 -7.70
N ALA A 251 9.15 -14.59 -7.87
CA ALA A 251 7.72 -14.62 -7.59
C ALA A 251 6.97 -15.56 -8.54
N GLU A 252 7.23 -15.51 -9.85
CA GLU A 252 6.64 -16.43 -10.83
C GLU A 252 6.94 -17.90 -10.48
N LEU A 253 8.19 -18.20 -10.12
CA LEU A 253 8.62 -19.53 -9.67
C LEU A 253 7.93 -19.95 -8.37
N SER A 254 7.89 -19.04 -7.39
CA SER A 254 7.26 -19.29 -6.09
C SER A 254 5.77 -19.59 -6.24
N LEU A 255 5.08 -18.85 -7.11
CA LEU A 255 3.66 -19.02 -7.39
C LEU A 255 3.39 -20.33 -8.15
N ALA A 256 4.23 -20.73 -9.10
CA ALA A 256 4.10 -22.01 -9.78
C ALA A 256 4.22 -23.20 -8.80
N ILE A 257 5.19 -23.13 -7.87
CA ILE A 257 5.35 -24.13 -6.81
C ILE A 257 4.15 -24.09 -5.85
N PHE A 258 3.72 -22.90 -5.42
CA PHE A 258 2.55 -22.72 -4.56
C PHE A 258 1.31 -23.38 -5.18
N ASP A 259 0.97 -23.01 -6.41
CA ASP A 259 -0.23 -23.52 -7.09
C ASP A 259 -0.18 -25.05 -7.27
N THR A 260 1.01 -25.61 -7.52
CA THR A 260 1.20 -27.08 -7.61
C THR A 260 1.02 -27.77 -6.26
N MET A 261 1.39 -27.10 -5.17
CA MET A 261 1.39 -27.61 -3.80
C MET A 261 0.10 -27.30 -3.02
N GLN A 262 -0.97 -26.85 -3.70
CA GLN A 262 -2.21 -26.37 -3.09
C GLN A 262 -2.83 -27.38 -2.10
N ARG A 263 -2.73 -28.68 -2.37
CA ARG A 263 -3.32 -29.73 -1.53
C ARG A 263 -2.55 -29.94 -0.22
N GLU A 264 -1.25 -29.69 -0.27
CA GLU A 264 -0.30 -29.91 0.81
C GLU A 264 -0.29 -28.73 1.78
N HIS A 265 -0.24 -27.50 1.25
CA HIS A 265 -0.21 -26.31 2.09
C HIS A 265 -1.61 -25.83 2.50
N ARG A 266 -2.66 -26.07 1.69
CA ARG A 266 -4.05 -25.67 1.96
C ARG A 266 -4.21 -24.18 2.34
N LEU A 267 -3.44 -23.33 1.69
CA LEU A 267 -3.47 -21.89 1.92
C LEU A 267 -4.44 -21.24 0.93
N SER A 268 -4.93 -20.05 1.25
CA SER A 268 -5.92 -19.34 0.47
C SER A 268 -5.28 -18.46 -0.62
N PRO A 269 -6.08 -17.82 -1.49
CA PRO A 269 -5.58 -16.81 -2.43
C PRO A 269 -4.89 -15.62 -1.74
N HIS A 270 -5.22 -15.31 -0.49
CA HIS A 270 -4.57 -14.22 0.24
C HIS A 270 -3.11 -14.57 0.59
N GLU A 271 -2.83 -15.78 1.09
CA GLU A 271 -1.42 -16.19 1.29
C GLU A 271 -0.66 -16.35 -0.02
N ARG A 272 -1.35 -16.63 -1.14
CA ARG A 272 -0.75 -16.60 -2.48
C ARG A 272 -0.27 -15.19 -2.84
N LEU A 273 -1.04 -14.16 -2.50
CA LEU A 273 -0.61 -12.75 -2.65
C LEU A 273 0.57 -12.43 -1.73
N LEU A 274 0.53 -12.86 -0.46
CA LEU A 274 1.65 -12.66 0.47
C LEU A 274 2.94 -13.33 -0.02
N MET A 275 2.82 -14.49 -0.67
CA MET A 275 3.94 -15.17 -1.33
C MET A 275 4.55 -14.32 -2.45
N GLU A 276 3.72 -13.80 -3.36
CA GLU A 276 4.17 -12.96 -4.46
C GLU A 276 4.91 -11.71 -3.95
N VAL A 277 4.32 -11.04 -2.97
CA VAL A 277 4.96 -9.87 -2.31
C VAL A 277 6.28 -10.25 -1.64
N SER A 278 6.31 -11.36 -0.91
CA SER A 278 7.53 -11.83 -0.22
C SER A 278 8.66 -12.09 -1.22
N ALA A 279 8.36 -12.72 -2.34
CA ALA A 279 9.32 -13.00 -3.40
C ALA A 279 9.83 -11.71 -4.08
N ILE A 280 8.97 -10.73 -4.32
CA ILE A 280 9.39 -9.43 -4.88
C ILE A 280 10.34 -8.69 -3.93
N LEU A 281 10.13 -8.82 -2.61
CA LEU A 281 10.81 -8.04 -1.58
C LEU A 281 11.98 -8.75 -0.90
N HIS A 282 12.27 -10.02 -1.21
CA HIS A 282 13.17 -10.84 -0.40
C HIS A 282 14.61 -10.30 -0.28
N GLU A 283 15.07 -9.50 -1.24
CA GLU A 283 16.42 -8.95 -1.28
C GLU A 283 16.53 -7.45 -0.95
N ILE A 284 15.43 -6.75 -0.60
CA ILE A 284 15.50 -5.30 -0.35
C ILE A 284 16.44 -4.92 0.81
N GLY A 285 16.72 -5.87 1.71
CA GLY A 285 17.69 -5.68 2.79
C GLY A 285 19.13 -5.48 2.33
N GLN A 286 19.47 -5.82 1.08
CA GLN A 286 20.79 -5.56 0.50
C GLN A 286 21.13 -4.07 0.44
N PHE A 287 20.12 -3.20 0.37
CA PHE A 287 20.26 -1.75 0.47
C PHE A 287 20.99 -1.31 1.74
N VAL A 288 20.74 -2.00 2.86
CA VAL A 288 21.38 -1.70 4.15
C VAL A 288 22.75 -2.34 4.23
N ASN A 289 22.84 -3.65 3.99
CA ASN A 289 24.09 -4.39 3.96
C ASN A 289 23.91 -5.76 3.31
N GLN A 290 24.91 -6.21 2.55
CA GLN A 290 24.94 -7.57 2.02
C GLN A 290 24.98 -8.65 3.11
N SER A 291 25.72 -8.39 4.20
CA SER A 291 25.74 -9.29 5.36
C SER A 291 24.44 -9.12 6.15
N GLY A 292 23.74 -10.23 6.38
CA GLY A 292 22.51 -10.19 7.16
C GLY A 292 21.29 -9.57 6.46
N HIS A 293 21.33 -9.39 5.13
CA HIS A 293 20.23 -8.75 4.38
C HIS A 293 18.85 -9.35 4.63
N HIS A 294 18.73 -10.64 4.95
CA HIS A 294 17.45 -11.25 5.31
C HIS A 294 16.84 -10.64 6.59
N LYS A 295 17.66 -10.23 7.55
CA LYS A 295 17.20 -9.53 8.77
C LYS A 295 16.85 -8.07 8.49
N HIS A 296 17.64 -7.42 7.63
CA HIS A 296 17.35 -6.05 7.20
C HIS A 296 16.08 -5.99 6.37
N GLY A 297 15.89 -6.94 5.45
CA GLY A 297 14.67 -7.08 4.65
C GLY A 297 13.43 -7.28 5.51
N GLN A 298 13.50 -8.16 6.51
CA GLN A 298 12.43 -8.27 7.52
C GLN A 298 12.09 -6.91 8.15
N TYR A 299 13.10 -6.20 8.65
CA TYR A 299 12.91 -4.91 9.30
C TYR A 299 12.28 -3.88 8.35
N LEU A 300 12.76 -3.80 7.10
CA LEU A 300 12.23 -2.87 6.11
C LEU A 300 10.77 -3.18 5.76
N VAL A 301 10.42 -4.46 5.55
CA VAL A 301 9.04 -4.86 5.23
C VAL A 301 8.09 -4.58 6.39
N GLU A 302 8.46 -4.96 7.62
CA GLU A 302 7.58 -4.80 8.79
C GLU A 302 7.29 -3.33 9.13
N ASN A 303 8.13 -2.40 8.68
CA ASN A 303 8.01 -0.96 8.93
C ASN A 303 7.64 -0.14 7.68
N ALA A 304 7.35 -0.79 6.54
CA ALA A 304 6.90 -0.11 5.34
C ALA A 304 5.36 0.00 5.30
N GLU A 305 4.84 1.14 4.82
CA GLU A 305 3.43 1.27 4.46
C GLU A 305 3.20 0.67 3.07
N ILE A 306 2.75 -0.59 3.01
CA ILE A 306 2.45 -1.30 1.76
C ILE A 306 0.94 -1.32 1.57
N PHE A 307 0.45 -0.67 0.51
CA PHE A 307 -0.97 -0.64 0.19
C PHE A 307 -1.59 -2.04 0.16
N GLY A 308 -2.72 -2.21 0.87
CA GLY A 308 -3.50 -3.44 0.90
C GLY A 308 -2.94 -4.56 1.78
N LEU A 309 -1.85 -4.31 2.52
CA LEU A 309 -1.34 -5.22 3.56
C LEU A 309 -1.53 -4.61 4.94
N ASP A 310 -2.29 -5.29 5.79
CA ASP A 310 -2.42 -4.94 7.19
C ASP A 310 -1.14 -5.27 8.00
N ARG A 311 -1.17 -5.05 9.31
CA ARG A 311 -0.02 -5.32 10.17
C ARG A 311 0.35 -6.79 10.24
N ASP A 312 -0.63 -7.69 10.27
CA ASP A 312 -0.40 -9.12 10.38
C ASP A 312 0.21 -9.65 9.07
N ASP A 313 -0.28 -9.17 7.93
CA ASP A 313 0.28 -9.42 6.60
C ASP A 313 1.74 -8.99 6.51
N ARG A 314 2.06 -7.75 6.94
CA ARG A 314 3.44 -7.26 6.94
C ARG A 314 4.35 -8.10 7.84
N GLN A 315 3.86 -8.58 8.98
CA GLN A 315 4.63 -9.47 9.86
C GLN A 315 4.86 -10.85 9.23
N ILE A 316 3.87 -11.41 8.53
CA ILE A 316 4.03 -12.66 7.78
C ILE A 316 5.07 -12.47 6.67
N VAL A 317 4.88 -11.49 5.79
CA VAL A 317 5.80 -11.19 4.67
C VAL A 317 7.21 -10.92 5.20
N GLY A 318 7.34 -10.10 6.24
CA GLY A 318 8.64 -9.79 6.86
C GLY A 318 9.36 -11.05 7.38
N ASN A 319 8.64 -11.98 8.00
CA ASN A 319 9.21 -13.25 8.44
C ASN A 319 9.53 -14.18 7.26
N VAL A 320 8.71 -14.22 6.19
CA VAL A 320 9.02 -15.00 4.98
C VAL A 320 10.31 -14.48 4.34
N VAL A 321 10.43 -13.16 4.19
CA VAL A 321 11.66 -12.48 3.74
C VAL A 321 12.83 -12.80 4.68
N ARG A 322 12.62 -12.88 6.00
CA ARG A 322 13.69 -13.27 6.94
C ARG A 322 14.24 -14.67 6.68
N TYR A 323 13.36 -15.62 6.32
CA TYR A 323 13.68 -17.04 6.28
C TYR A 323 13.97 -17.59 4.87
N HIS A 324 13.99 -16.73 3.84
CA HIS A 324 14.40 -17.12 2.48
C HIS A 324 15.83 -17.67 2.40
N ARG A 325 16.67 -17.46 3.44
CA ARG A 325 18.01 -18.04 3.53
C ARG A 325 18.49 -18.20 4.97
N LYS A 326 19.57 -18.96 5.13
CA LYS A 326 20.24 -19.20 6.42
C LYS A 326 19.29 -19.89 7.41
N ALA A 327 19.24 -19.40 8.66
CA ALA A 327 18.54 -20.04 9.77
C ALA A 327 17.06 -20.28 9.45
N LEU A 328 16.53 -21.39 9.96
CA LEU A 328 15.13 -21.76 9.82
C LEU A 328 14.25 -21.02 10.84
N PRO A 329 12.92 -20.96 10.63
CA PRO A 329 11.99 -20.44 11.61
C PRO A 329 12.16 -21.12 12.98
N SER A 330 12.39 -20.34 14.02
CA SER A 330 12.71 -20.85 15.36
C SER A 330 11.98 -20.07 16.43
N LYS A 331 11.56 -20.77 17.49
CA LYS A 331 10.97 -20.16 18.68
C LYS A 331 11.94 -19.29 19.48
N SER A 332 13.23 -19.31 19.16
CA SER A 332 14.20 -18.36 19.74
C SER A 332 14.19 -16.99 19.03
N HIS A 333 13.51 -16.86 17.89
CA HIS A 333 13.46 -15.62 17.12
C HIS A 333 12.23 -14.78 17.54
N PRO A 334 12.42 -13.57 18.14
CA PRO A 334 11.32 -12.81 18.72
C PRO A 334 10.16 -12.50 17.76
N TYR A 335 10.48 -12.02 16.55
CA TYR A 335 9.48 -11.68 15.51
C TYR A 335 8.68 -12.87 15.01
N TYR A 336 9.22 -14.08 15.08
CA TYR A 336 8.49 -15.29 14.72
C TYR A 336 7.64 -15.79 15.89
N MET A 337 8.08 -15.55 17.12
CA MET A 337 7.33 -15.93 18.32
C MET A 337 6.16 -15.02 18.63
N SER A 338 6.19 -13.76 18.18
CA SER A 338 5.05 -12.85 18.31
C SER A 338 3.86 -13.27 17.44
N LEU A 339 4.12 -13.98 16.33
CA LEU A 339 3.07 -14.52 15.48
C LEU A 339 2.25 -15.58 16.22
N ASN A 340 0.96 -15.66 15.91
CA ASN A 340 0.11 -16.74 16.41
C ASN A 340 0.47 -18.09 15.74
N ARG A 341 -0.14 -19.19 16.19
CA ARG A 341 0.19 -20.53 15.68
C ARG A 341 -0.08 -20.70 14.19
N GLU A 342 -1.16 -20.12 13.68
CA GLU A 342 -1.56 -20.22 12.28
C GLU A 342 -0.61 -19.42 11.40
N GLN A 343 -0.34 -18.16 11.74
CA GLN A 343 0.63 -17.30 11.06
C GLN A 343 2.03 -17.94 10.99
N ARG A 344 2.48 -18.60 12.07
CA ARG A 344 3.75 -19.34 12.05
C ARG A 344 3.76 -20.48 11.02
N LEU A 345 2.65 -21.21 10.87
CA LEU A 345 2.52 -22.26 9.86
C LEU A 345 2.54 -21.67 8.44
N VAL A 346 1.86 -20.55 8.23
CA VAL A 346 1.91 -19.80 6.96
C VAL A 346 3.35 -19.43 6.64
N VAL A 347 4.06 -18.75 7.56
CA VAL A 347 5.46 -18.38 7.37
C VAL A 347 6.36 -19.57 7.02
N SER A 348 6.23 -20.70 7.74
CA SER A 348 7.03 -21.89 7.44
C SER A 348 6.78 -22.43 6.03
N LYS A 349 5.52 -22.51 5.60
CA LYS A 349 5.13 -22.99 4.27
C LYS A 349 5.59 -22.05 3.16
N LEU A 350 5.39 -20.74 3.33
CA LEU A 350 5.78 -19.75 2.33
C LEU A 350 7.32 -19.64 2.24
N ALA A 351 8.02 -19.60 3.37
CA ALA A 351 9.49 -19.56 3.37
C ALA A 351 10.10 -20.82 2.76
N ALA A 352 9.51 -22.00 2.99
CA ALA A 352 9.94 -23.25 2.36
C ALA A 352 9.90 -23.15 0.83
N ILE A 353 8.80 -22.68 0.27
CA ILE A 353 8.63 -22.53 -1.18
C ILE A 353 9.56 -21.43 -1.72
N LEU A 354 9.64 -20.27 -1.04
CA LEU A 354 10.49 -19.16 -1.47
C LEU A 354 11.97 -19.57 -1.55
N ARG A 355 12.46 -20.37 -0.59
CA ARG A 355 13.84 -20.89 -0.60
C ARG A 355 14.14 -21.74 -1.83
N VAL A 356 13.18 -22.56 -2.25
CA VAL A 356 13.29 -23.39 -3.46
C VAL A 356 13.31 -22.50 -4.71
N ALA A 357 12.38 -21.55 -4.81
CA ALA A 357 12.30 -20.64 -5.95
C ALA A 357 13.55 -19.74 -6.10
N ASP A 358 14.02 -19.13 -5.01
CA ASP A 358 15.26 -18.33 -4.98
C ASP A 358 16.49 -19.20 -5.32
N ALA A 359 16.49 -20.48 -4.92
CA ALA A 359 17.58 -21.39 -5.30
C ALA A 359 17.71 -21.59 -6.81
N LEU A 360 16.58 -21.57 -7.53
CA LEU A 360 16.50 -21.75 -8.98
C LEU A 360 16.92 -20.51 -9.79
N ASP A 361 16.94 -19.31 -9.21
CA ASP A 361 17.45 -18.09 -9.87
C ASP A 361 18.63 -17.46 -9.13
N ARG A 362 19.47 -18.30 -8.49
CA ARG A 362 20.63 -17.83 -7.73
C ARG A 362 21.59 -16.95 -8.53
N GLY A 363 21.68 -17.16 -9.84
CA GLY A 363 22.52 -16.37 -10.74
C GLY A 363 21.89 -15.07 -11.25
N HIS A 364 20.64 -14.78 -10.89
CA HIS A 364 19.82 -13.67 -11.41
C HIS A 364 19.73 -13.66 -12.94
N ALA A 365 20.02 -14.81 -13.55
CA ALA A 365 20.11 -14.96 -14.99
C ALA A 365 18.73 -15.24 -15.60
N ARG A 366 17.72 -15.51 -14.78
CA ARG A 366 16.31 -15.72 -15.16
C ARG A 366 16.17 -16.81 -16.21
N ARG A 367 17.00 -17.85 -16.08
CA ARG A 367 17.12 -18.98 -17.02
C ARG A 367 16.00 -19.99 -16.86
N MET A 368 15.30 -19.94 -15.73
CA MET A 368 14.30 -20.93 -15.34
C MET A 368 12.89 -20.43 -15.66
N SER A 369 12.55 -20.34 -16.94
CA SER A 369 11.20 -19.95 -17.38
C SER A 369 10.37 -21.15 -17.83
N GLY A 370 9.08 -21.18 -17.48
CA GLY A 370 8.16 -22.23 -17.96
C GLY A 370 8.41 -23.62 -17.35
N LEU A 371 8.87 -23.66 -16.09
CA LEU A 371 9.09 -24.90 -15.34
C LEU A 371 7.84 -25.77 -15.31
N ALA A 372 7.96 -27.02 -15.75
CA ALA A 372 6.98 -28.05 -15.44
C ALA A 372 7.28 -28.59 -14.04
N ILE A 373 6.27 -28.61 -13.18
CA ILE A 373 6.42 -29.04 -11.79
C ILE A 373 5.53 -30.25 -11.58
N GLU A 374 6.14 -31.36 -11.18
CA GLU A 374 5.44 -32.60 -10.86
C GLU A 374 5.64 -32.95 -9.39
N LYS A 375 4.55 -33.26 -8.70
CA LYS A 375 4.59 -33.76 -7.33
C LYS A 375 4.41 -35.27 -7.32
N THR A 376 5.40 -35.98 -6.80
CA THR A 376 5.32 -37.41 -6.50
C THR A 376 5.01 -37.62 -5.01
N ASP A 377 5.02 -38.88 -4.54
CA ASP A 377 4.80 -39.19 -3.13
C ASP A 377 5.97 -38.77 -2.22
N THR A 378 7.19 -38.62 -2.77
CA THR A 378 8.40 -38.33 -1.98
C THR A 378 9.20 -37.13 -2.48
N GLU A 379 8.90 -36.61 -3.67
CA GLU A 379 9.66 -35.56 -4.32
C GLU A 379 8.76 -34.52 -5.00
N LEU A 380 9.20 -33.26 -4.96
CA LEU A 380 8.77 -32.21 -5.88
C LEU A 380 9.81 -32.13 -7.01
N VAL A 381 9.43 -32.58 -8.19
CA VAL A 381 10.29 -32.62 -9.37
C VAL A 381 10.08 -31.36 -10.21
N LEU A 382 11.16 -30.62 -10.40
CA LEU A 382 11.23 -29.38 -11.15
C LEU A 382 11.88 -29.71 -12.49
N HIS A 383 11.15 -29.53 -13.59
CA HIS A 383 11.63 -29.78 -14.96
C HIS A 383 11.80 -28.46 -15.72
N GLY A 384 13.00 -28.19 -16.20
CA GLY A 384 13.27 -27.04 -17.05
C GLY A 384 14.67 -26.45 -16.87
N GLY A 385 14.92 -25.40 -17.65
CA GLY A 385 16.22 -24.74 -17.75
C GLY A 385 16.77 -24.81 -19.18
N VAL A 386 17.72 -23.92 -19.47
CA VAL A 386 18.55 -23.97 -20.68
C VAL A 386 19.83 -24.75 -20.35
N ASP A 387 20.59 -25.18 -21.35
CA ASP A 387 21.83 -25.97 -21.20
C ASP A 387 22.67 -25.56 -19.96
N ASP A 388 23.04 -26.55 -19.14
CA ASP A 388 23.80 -26.45 -17.87
C ASP A 388 23.09 -25.76 -16.67
N VAL A 389 22.34 -26.57 -15.90
CA VAL A 389 21.66 -26.20 -14.63
C VAL A 389 22.43 -26.61 -13.37
N GLY A 390 23.75 -26.79 -13.47
CA GLY A 390 24.57 -27.30 -12.36
C GLY A 390 24.57 -26.42 -11.11
N ILE A 391 24.54 -25.09 -11.29
CA ILE A 391 24.53 -24.12 -10.19
C ILE A 391 23.20 -24.18 -9.44
N GLU A 392 22.10 -24.22 -10.18
CA GLU A 392 20.73 -24.30 -9.68
C GLU A 392 20.52 -25.61 -8.92
N ARG A 393 21.00 -26.74 -9.45
CA ARG A 393 20.93 -28.04 -8.77
C ARG A 393 21.70 -28.05 -7.45
N PHE A 394 22.91 -27.47 -7.42
CA PHE A 394 23.70 -27.33 -6.20
C PHE A 394 23.03 -26.40 -5.18
N SER A 395 22.55 -25.24 -5.66
CA SER A 395 21.84 -24.25 -4.86
C SER A 395 20.59 -24.84 -4.21
N LEU A 396 19.80 -25.59 -4.99
CA LEU A 396 18.58 -26.25 -4.53
C LEU A 396 18.85 -27.22 -3.39
N ALA A 397 19.84 -28.11 -3.55
CA ALA A 397 20.24 -29.07 -2.52
C ALA A 397 20.65 -28.39 -1.19
N SER A 398 21.19 -27.16 -1.26
CA SER A 398 21.60 -26.40 -0.07
C SER A 398 20.48 -25.61 0.61
N LYS A 399 19.36 -25.35 -0.09
CA LYS A 399 18.27 -24.47 0.38
C LYS A 399 16.94 -25.19 0.60
N SER A 400 16.79 -26.44 0.17
CA SER A 400 15.55 -27.23 0.25
C SER A 400 15.28 -27.86 1.62
N ASP A 401 16.16 -27.68 2.60
CA ASP A 401 16.08 -28.23 3.97
C ASP A 401 14.74 -27.90 4.66
N LEU A 402 14.29 -26.64 4.57
CA LEU A 402 13.00 -26.23 5.12
C LEU A 402 11.83 -26.84 4.36
N PHE A 403 11.94 -27.00 3.05
CA PHE A 403 10.89 -27.57 2.22
C PHE A 403 10.65 -29.04 2.57
N GLU A 404 11.72 -29.80 2.73
CA GLU A 404 11.65 -31.19 3.19
C GLU A 404 11.08 -31.29 4.61
N GLN A 405 11.50 -30.41 5.53
CA GLN A 405 10.97 -30.40 6.90
C GLN A 405 9.47 -30.08 6.96
N VAL A 406 8.99 -29.16 6.12
CA VAL A 406 7.60 -28.68 6.15
C VAL A 406 6.65 -29.59 5.39
N PHE A 407 7.06 -30.10 4.23
CA PHE A 407 6.20 -30.88 3.34
C PHE A 407 6.52 -32.37 3.30
N GLY A 408 7.65 -32.80 3.84
CA GLY A 408 8.10 -34.20 3.75
C GLY A 408 8.49 -34.62 2.34
N LEU A 409 8.75 -33.65 1.44
CA LEU A 409 9.11 -33.88 0.05
C LEU A 409 10.50 -33.34 -0.24
N ARG A 410 11.31 -34.07 -1.00
CA ARG A 410 12.60 -33.58 -1.50
C ARG A 410 12.40 -32.79 -2.79
N ALA A 411 12.87 -31.55 -2.84
CA ALA A 411 12.84 -30.74 -4.06
C ALA A 411 14.04 -31.11 -4.95
N VAL A 412 13.79 -31.54 -6.18
CA VAL A 412 14.82 -31.99 -7.11
C VAL A 412 14.66 -31.32 -8.47
N LEU A 413 15.79 -30.94 -9.07
CA LEU A 413 15.84 -30.37 -10.42
C LEU A 413 16.31 -31.43 -11.43
N ARG A 414 15.44 -31.77 -12.37
CA ARG A 414 15.68 -32.74 -13.45
C ARG A 414 15.59 -32.07 -14.81
N ASP A 415 16.32 -32.64 -15.76
CA ASP A 415 16.36 -32.19 -17.15
C ASP A 415 15.05 -32.52 -17.90
#